data_AF-A0AAN7C1Y6-F1
#
_entry.id   AF-A0AAN7C1Y6-F1
#
_cell.length_a   1.000
_cell.length_b   1.000
_cell.length_c   1.000
_cell.angle_alpha   90.00
_cell.angle_beta   90.00
_cell.angle_gamma   90.00
#
_symmetry.space_group_name_H-M   'P 1'
#
loop_
_entity.id
_entity.type
_entity.pdbx_description
1 polymer ?
#
loop_
_entity_poly.entity_id
_entity_poly.type
_entity_poly.pdbx_seq_one_letter_code
_entity_poly.pdbx_strand_id
1 'polypeptide(L)'
;MQSVIRPNAWVALKLPSGSTKVLQIAPNTTISLGKYGSFPANLIIGRPYHLTFELQDKLPDENFSRLRIVPTSELYAEVFAEETAPECATPATGANDTVISATDGEEFSLVDEKGNVVARSNREIIDDNARQTLTQEEIEELKREGNNAGKDVIAKLLLSHTALDQKTSFSLAKYKLLKTKKYIRRFQVLPIDVANFAQWQLEERDASKIMDMRAEMIGLVGCWGNVHYGGDDVLLEDPKAAVAQGEEACVPVDEGLLRGRWLVVDDTCGLLVAAMAERMGVLYDNEDAETEGKTEEQNKDTEEQTAATPEETHRANVNETQPGKATQEGGDIEMTDVQNAPTKPQAEKKPKQQKPRPSDFAIPYSQTNTITVIHGASQPNLSLLNYWGFDITSPNHPPHPLHNHLLTLTWLQLLKPELDASYSTPPLTASPETLASWKPSRRGNFHRKRRRYARIRHIVDSTRAGNFSGLVCASTMDPISILRHTLPLLAGGAPVAIYSPSVEALAAVADCFSVPRRTAWVSGNVPEIEGLSTEELERWPGNERFPLNPTLLHGVSIQTSRARRWQVLPGRTHPLMTERGGADGYVFTAWRAKPAEGKIAAKGKFKRRKVESEAATPASA
;
A
#
# COMPACT_ATOMS: atom_id res chain seq x y z
N MET A 1 -0.45 -11.55 3.24
CA MET A 1 0.75 -10.83 3.71
C MET A 1 1.65 -11.83 4.42
N GLN A 2 2.97 -11.77 4.20
CA GLN A 2 3.90 -12.76 4.74
C GLN A 2 4.09 -12.62 6.25
N SER A 3 4.08 -13.75 6.97
CA SER A 3 4.25 -13.78 8.44
C SER A 3 5.71 -13.62 8.91
N VAL A 4 6.66 -13.90 8.02
CA VAL A 4 8.11 -13.90 8.30
C VAL A 4 8.89 -13.09 7.27
N ILE A 5 10.07 -12.62 7.67
CA ILE A 5 10.96 -11.84 6.81
C ILE A 5 11.57 -12.75 5.75
N ARG A 6 11.13 -12.62 4.49
CA ARG A 6 11.69 -13.36 3.36
C ARG A 6 12.95 -12.69 2.77
N PRO A 7 13.83 -13.45 2.09
CA PRO A 7 14.88 -12.89 1.25
C PRO A 7 14.34 -11.86 0.26
N ASN A 8 15.06 -10.76 0.08
CA ASN A 8 14.73 -9.66 -0.83
C ASN A 8 13.40 -8.94 -0.55
N ALA A 9 12.75 -9.20 0.60
CA ALA A 9 11.57 -8.46 1.02
C ALA A 9 11.95 -7.02 1.43
N TRP A 10 11.06 -6.07 1.16
CA TRP A 10 11.13 -4.73 1.73
C TRP A 10 10.65 -4.75 3.18
N VAL A 11 11.42 -4.14 4.08
CA VAL A 11 11.06 -4.03 5.50
C VAL A 11 11.29 -2.63 6.03
N ALA A 12 10.56 -2.25 7.08
CA ALA A 12 10.76 -1.04 7.85
C ALA A 12 11.56 -1.36 9.13
N LEU A 13 12.69 -0.70 9.33
CA LEU A 13 13.46 -0.76 10.56
C LEU A 13 13.15 0.48 11.41
N LYS A 14 12.41 0.27 12.50
CA LYS A 14 12.11 1.33 13.48
C LYS A 14 13.26 1.45 14.46
N LEU A 15 13.89 2.62 14.49
CA LEU A 15 15.06 2.90 15.32
C LEU A 15 14.65 3.47 16.69
N PRO A 16 15.54 3.44 17.70
CA PRO A 16 15.27 3.98 19.04
C PRO A 16 15.02 5.49 19.02
N SER A 17 15.57 6.20 18.03
CA SER A 17 15.26 7.61 17.76
C SER A 17 13.78 7.87 17.47
N GLY A 18 13.02 6.84 17.11
CA GLY A 18 11.65 6.94 16.60
C GLY A 18 11.59 6.98 15.07
N SER A 19 12.72 7.19 14.40
CA SER A 19 12.76 7.25 12.94
C SER A 19 12.69 5.87 12.28
N THR A 20 12.12 5.82 11.09
CA THR A 20 11.93 4.57 10.34
C THR A 20 12.77 4.54 9.07
N LYS A 21 13.55 3.47 8.90
CA LYS A 21 14.33 3.22 7.68
C LYS A 21 13.72 2.08 6.89
N VAL A 22 13.32 2.34 5.65
CA VAL A 22 12.85 1.29 4.73
C VAL A 22 13.97 0.84 3.81
N LEU A 23 14.19 -0.46 3.71
CA LEU A 23 15.20 -1.06 2.84
C LEU A 23 14.85 -2.50 2.47
N GLN A 24 15.47 -3.00 1.40
CA GLN A 24 15.31 -4.38 0.93
C GLN A 24 16.32 -5.31 1.63
N ILE A 25 15.85 -6.44 2.15
CA ILE A 25 16.68 -7.43 2.87
C ILE A 25 17.36 -8.38 1.87
N ALA A 26 18.41 -7.90 1.22
CA ALA A 26 19.22 -8.71 0.33
C ALA A 26 20.09 -9.71 1.13
N PRO A 27 20.04 -11.02 0.85
CA PRO A 27 20.89 -12.02 1.50
C PRO A 27 22.38 -11.70 1.37
N ASN A 28 23.18 -12.12 2.36
CA ASN A 28 24.63 -11.97 2.40
C ASN A 28 25.13 -10.52 2.32
N THR A 29 24.29 -9.57 2.73
CA THR A 29 24.66 -8.15 2.84
C THR A 29 24.72 -7.69 4.29
N THR A 30 25.33 -6.53 4.54
CA THR A 30 25.39 -5.91 5.87
C THR A 30 24.44 -4.72 5.93
N ILE A 31 23.56 -4.72 6.93
CA ILE A 31 22.58 -3.65 7.17
C ILE A 31 23.18 -2.64 8.15
N SER A 32 23.17 -1.36 7.78
CA SER A 32 23.64 -0.27 8.63
C SER A 32 22.49 0.47 9.29
N LEU A 33 22.53 0.53 10.63
CA LEU A 33 21.62 1.32 11.45
C LEU A 33 22.14 2.74 11.70
N GLY A 34 23.25 3.13 11.05
CA GLY A 34 23.92 4.42 11.31
C GLY A 34 24.66 4.39 12.64
N LYS A 35 24.40 5.37 13.52
CA LYS A 35 25.05 5.48 14.84
C LYS A 35 24.83 4.27 15.77
N TYR A 36 23.82 3.45 15.49
CA TYR A 36 23.49 2.27 16.30
C TYR A 36 24.29 1.02 15.92
N GLY A 37 25.11 1.07 14.87
CA GLY A 37 25.94 -0.04 14.40
C GLY A 37 25.41 -0.71 13.14
N SER A 38 25.94 -1.90 12.85
CA SER A 38 25.57 -2.71 11.68
C SER A 38 25.56 -4.20 12.01
N PHE A 39 24.79 -4.97 11.23
CA PHE A 39 24.65 -6.42 11.38
C PHE A 39 24.42 -7.11 10.02
N PRO A 40 24.74 -8.41 9.88
CA PRO A 40 24.45 -9.17 8.65
C PRO A 40 22.94 -9.40 8.44
N ALA A 41 22.44 -9.17 7.23
CA ALA A 41 21.04 -9.34 6.87
C ALA A 41 20.48 -10.74 7.19
N ASN A 42 21.31 -11.78 7.06
CA ASN A 42 20.91 -13.17 7.28
C ASN A 42 20.41 -13.44 8.72
N LEU A 43 20.76 -12.60 9.69
CA LEU A 43 20.34 -12.79 11.09
C LEU A 43 18.85 -12.52 11.32
N ILE A 44 18.20 -11.76 10.44
CA ILE A 44 16.77 -11.42 10.53
C ILE A 44 15.91 -12.20 9.53
N ILE A 45 16.50 -12.80 8.50
CA ILE A 45 15.76 -13.61 7.52
C ILE A 45 15.14 -14.83 8.21
N GLY A 46 13.89 -15.13 7.88
CA GLY A 46 13.10 -16.21 8.48
C GLY A 46 12.57 -15.92 9.89
N ARG A 47 12.87 -14.75 10.47
CA ARG A 47 12.30 -14.31 11.75
C ARG A 47 10.93 -13.67 11.51
N PRO A 48 10.01 -13.75 12.49
CA PRO A 48 8.74 -13.05 12.41
C PRO A 48 8.95 -11.52 12.51
N TYR A 49 8.01 -10.79 11.93
CA TYR A 49 7.94 -9.34 12.09
C TYR A 49 7.63 -8.92 13.54
N HIS A 50 7.76 -7.63 13.83
CA HIS A 50 7.51 -6.98 15.12
C HIS A 50 8.46 -7.35 16.26
N LEU A 51 9.43 -8.24 16.03
CA LEU A 51 10.51 -8.50 16.97
C LEU A 51 11.42 -7.28 17.13
N THR A 52 11.79 -7.01 18.38
CA THR A 52 12.82 -6.02 18.72
C THR A 52 14.15 -6.75 18.93
N PHE A 53 15.16 -6.32 18.20
CA PHE A 53 16.52 -6.84 18.28
C PHE A 53 17.43 -5.84 18.98
N GLU A 54 18.38 -6.35 19.75
CA GLU A 54 19.48 -5.60 20.35
C GLU A 54 20.81 -6.07 19.75
N LEU A 55 21.64 -5.13 19.29
CA LEU A 55 22.97 -5.43 18.77
C LEU A 55 23.91 -5.75 19.93
N GLN A 56 24.48 -6.94 19.88
CA GLN A 56 25.56 -7.37 20.76
C GLN A 56 26.90 -6.95 20.19
N ASP A 57 27.90 -6.83 21.06
CA ASP A 57 29.27 -6.57 20.63
C ASP A 57 29.85 -7.79 19.89
N LYS A 58 30.87 -7.51 19.09
CA LYS A 58 31.57 -8.53 18.32
C LYS A 58 32.34 -9.42 19.29
N LEU A 59 32.26 -10.73 19.10
CA LEU A 59 33.18 -11.63 19.79
C LEU A 59 34.60 -11.45 19.21
N PRO A 60 35.66 -11.77 19.97
CA PRO A 60 37.04 -11.63 19.49
C PRO A 60 37.31 -12.36 18.16
N ASP A 61 36.58 -13.45 17.91
CA ASP A 61 36.74 -14.29 16.71
C ASP A 61 35.79 -13.92 15.56
N GLU A 62 34.93 -12.90 15.73
CA GLU A 62 33.89 -12.54 14.76
C GLU A 62 34.00 -11.11 14.23
N ASN A 63 33.83 -10.95 12.92
CA ASN A 63 33.88 -9.63 12.27
C ASN A 63 32.53 -8.87 12.30
N PHE A 64 31.46 -9.49 12.80
CA PHE A 64 30.10 -8.95 12.75
C PHE A 64 29.43 -8.90 14.12
N SER A 65 28.45 -8.00 14.26
CA SER A 65 27.64 -7.86 15.49
C SER A 65 26.52 -8.91 15.49
N ARG A 66 26.35 -9.65 16.58
CA ARG A 66 25.23 -10.58 16.77
C ARG A 66 23.96 -9.84 17.18
N LEU A 67 22.81 -10.51 17.02
CA LEU A 67 21.51 -9.98 17.42
C LEU A 67 20.90 -10.81 18.56
N ARG A 68 20.43 -10.13 19.60
CA ARG A 68 19.60 -10.71 20.66
C ARG A 68 18.17 -10.25 20.50
N ILE A 69 17.20 -11.18 20.57
CA ILE A 69 15.78 -10.82 20.66
C ILE A 69 15.50 -10.28 22.06
N VAL A 70 14.92 -9.10 22.14
CA VAL A 70 14.54 -8.47 23.41
C VAL A 70 13.10 -8.89 23.75
N PRO A 71 12.87 -9.59 24.87
CA PRO A 71 11.54 -10.01 25.26
C PRO A 71 10.68 -8.81 25.69
N THR A 72 9.37 -8.93 25.54
CA THR A 72 8.37 -7.91 25.92
C THR A 72 8.52 -7.50 27.39
N SER A 73 8.81 -8.44 28.30
CA SER A 73 9.05 -8.17 29.71
C SER A 73 10.20 -7.18 29.96
N GLU A 74 11.27 -7.24 29.15
CA GLU A 74 12.40 -6.30 29.25
C GLU A 74 12.06 -4.94 28.62
N LEU A 75 11.25 -4.90 27.56
CA LEU A 75 10.85 -3.65 26.90
C LEU A 75 9.94 -2.79 27.79
N TYR A 76 9.04 -3.43 28.53
CA TYR A 76 8.03 -2.76 29.35
C TYR A 76 8.27 -2.89 30.86
N ALA A 77 9.47 -3.32 31.27
CA ALA A 77 9.81 -3.52 32.69
C ALA A 77 9.52 -2.29 33.57
N GLU A 78 9.83 -1.09 33.08
CA GLU A 78 9.55 0.16 33.82
C GLU A 78 8.06 0.45 33.93
N VAL A 79 7.27 0.16 32.88
CA VAL A 79 5.82 0.37 32.89
C VAL A 79 5.15 -0.59 33.86
N PHE A 80 5.54 -1.87 33.84
CA PHE A 80 5.04 -2.85 34.81
C PHE A 80 5.44 -2.52 36.24
N ALA A 81 6.65 -1.98 36.45
CA ALA A 81 7.08 -1.52 37.76
C ALA A 81 6.25 -0.31 38.26
N GLU A 82 5.85 0.60 37.37
CA GLU A 82 4.94 1.71 37.70
C GLU A 82 3.51 1.24 37.99
N GLU A 83 2.99 0.24 37.27
CA GLU A 83 1.65 -0.32 37.52
C GLU A 83 1.56 -1.14 38.81
N THR A 84 2.64 -1.84 39.17
CA THR A 84 2.69 -2.65 40.40
C THR A 84 3.02 -1.84 41.64
N ALA A 85 3.48 -0.59 41.48
CA ALA A 85 3.62 0.32 42.61
C ALA A 85 2.23 0.59 43.21
N PRO A 86 2.06 0.48 44.54
CA PRO A 86 0.78 0.71 45.19
C PRO A 86 0.28 2.11 44.84
N GLU A 87 -1.00 2.21 44.47
CA GLU A 87 -1.65 3.39 43.92
C GLU A 87 -1.21 4.67 44.65
N CYS A 88 -0.64 5.61 43.89
CA CYS A 88 -0.76 7.00 44.27
C CYS A 88 -2.25 7.33 44.13
N ALA A 89 -2.98 7.23 45.24
CA ALA A 89 -4.42 7.47 45.28
C ALA A 89 -4.73 8.74 44.50
N THR A 90 -5.66 8.64 43.55
CA THR A 90 -6.34 9.83 43.06
C THR A 90 -6.92 10.53 44.29
N PRO A 91 -6.65 11.82 44.52
CA PRO A 91 -7.31 12.51 45.62
C PRO A 91 -8.81 12.40 45.35
N ALA A 92 -9.52 11.76 46.27
CA ALA A 92 -10.96 11.73 46.25
C ALA A 92 -11.46 13.17 46.10
N THR A 93 -12.39 13.37 45.17
CA THR A 93 -13.06 14.65 44.93
C THR A 93 -13.79 15.05 46.22
N GLY A 94 -13.18 15.92 47.03
CA GLY A 94 -13.81 16.46 48.24
C GLY A 94 -13.00 16.50 49.55
N ALA A 95 -11.70 16.23 49.57
CA ALA A 95 -10.89 16.50 50.76
C ALA A 95 -10.38 17.95 50.74
N ASN A 96 -10.84 18.73 51.72
CA ASN A 96 -10.61 20.16 51.83
C ASN A 96 -9.13 20.55 51.75
N ASP A 97 -8.93 21.66 51.04
CA ASP A 97 -7.71 22.42 50.87
C ASP A 97 -7.21 22.97 52.22
N THR A 98 -6.49 22.14 52.99
CA THR A 98 -5.68 22.65 54.11
C THR A 98 -4.37 23.19 53.55
N VAL A 99 -4.46 24.42 53.03
CA VAL A 99 -3.33 25.30 52.75
C VAL A 99 -2.61 25.56 54.08
N ILE A 100 -1.45 24.94 54.29
CA ILE A 100 -0.56 25.30 55.39
C ILE A 100 0.19 26.57 54.97
N SER A 101 -0.06 27.66 55.71
CA SER A 101 0.57 28.97 55.51
C SER A 101 2.05 28.96 55.86
N ALA A 102 2.82 29.70 55.06
CA ALA A 102 4.26 29.85 55.02
C ALA A 102 4.99 30.07 56.36
N THR A 103 6.10 29.34 56.53
CA THR A 103 7.34 29.83 57.13
C THR A 103 8.52 29.40 56.26
N ASP A 104 9.46 30.31 56.05
CA ASP A 104 10.59 30.16 55.13
C ASP A 104 11.48 28.94 55.44
N GLY A 105 11.77 28.14 54.41
CA GLY A 105 12.95 27.25 54.38
C GLY A 105 12.72 25.74 54.44
N GLU A 106 11.51 25.21 54.33
CA GLU A 106 11.29 23.75 54.39
C GLU A 106 10.98 23.09 53.02
N GLU A 107 11.73 22.02 52.77
CA GLU A 107 11.72 21.15 51.60
C GLU A 107 10.37 20.41 51.48
N PHE A 108 9.49 20.83 50.56
CA PHE A 108 8.23 20.12 50.31
C PHE A 108 8.49 18.77 49.64
N SER A 109 8.58 17.73 50.47
CA SER A 109 8.54 16.33 50.09
C SER A 109 7.13 15.79 50.39
N LEU A 110 6.40 15.36 49.35
CA LEU A 110 5.23 14.52 49.57
C LEU A 110 5.76 13.19 50.13
N VAL A 111 5.32 12.76 51.31
CA VAL A 111 5.79 11.53 51.97
C VAL A 111 4.60 10.58 52.10
N ASP A 112 4.79 9.29 51.80
CA ASP A 112 3.74 8.28 52.02
C ASP A 112 3.55 8.00 53.53
N GLU A 113 2.51 7.24 53.90
CA GLU A 113 2.24 6.84 55.30
C GLU A 113 3.38 5.99 55.93
N LYS A 114 4.39 5.59 55.14
CA LYS A 114 5.55 4.80 55.54
C LYS A 114 6.85 5.63 55.62
N GLY A 115 6.79 6.93 55.36
CA GLY A 115 7.95 7.83 55.45
C GLY A 115 8.81 7.90 54.18
N ASN A 116 8.36 7.36 53.05
CA ASN A 116 9.08 7.44 51.77
C ASN A 116 8.70 8.70 51.00
N VAL A 117 9.68 9.42 50.48
CA VAL A 117 9.48 10.64 49.68
C VAL A 117 8.91 10.28 48.28
N VAL A 118 7.66 10.63 48.06
CA VAL A 118 6.83 10.41 46.86
C VAL A 118 7.08 11.46 45.78
N ALA A 119 7.34 12.72 46.14
CA ALA A 119 7.71 13.77 45.18
C ALA A 119 8.39 14.97 45.86
N ARG A 120 9.50 15.44 45.28
CA ARG A 120 10.14 16.73 45.60
C ARG A 120 9.77 17.78 44.53
N SER A 121 9.53 19.02 44.95
CA SER A 121 9.25 20.15 44.06
C SER A 121 10.55 20.74 43.47
N ASN A 122 10.62 20.91 42.15
CA ASN A 122 11.79 21.47 41.42
C ASN A 122 11.94 23.00 41.59
N ARG A 123 11.80 23.55 42.80
CA ARG A 123 11.82 25.02 43.01
C ARG A 123 13.23 25.60 43.13
N GLU A 124 14.24 24.77 43.42
CA GLU A 124 15.64 25.22 43.51
C GLU A 124 16.39 24.94 42.20
N ILE A 125 16.70 26.01 41.46
CA ILE A 125 17.46 25.94 40.21
C ILE A 125 18.95 25.85 40.56
N ILE A 126 19.44 24.63 40.75
CA ILE A 126 20.89 24.35 40.72
C ILE A 126 21.40 24.54 39.28
N ASP A 127 22.58 25.17 39.15
CA ASP A 127 23.31 25.41 37.89
C ASP A 127 23.27 24.21 36.93
N ASP A 128 22.73 24.43 35.73
CA ASP A 128 22.51 23.39 34.72
C ASP A 128 23.82 22.75 34.23
N ASN A 129 24.94 23.48 34.29
CA ASN A 129 26.26 22.98 33.84
C ASN A 129 26.91 22.02 34.84
N ALA A 130 26.50 22.00 36.11
CA ALA A 130 27.10 21.18 37.17
C ALA A 130 26.35 19.85 37.42
N ARG A 131 25.31 19.53 36.62
CA ARG A 131 24.43 18.37 36.86
C ARG A 131 24.99 17.03 36.41
N GLN A 132 25.95 17.02 35.50
CA GLN A 132 26.53 15.80 34.94
C GLN A 132 28.05 15.87 35.00
N THR A 133 28.66 15.01 35.80
CA THR A 133 30.13 15.00 36.00
C THR A 133 30.86 14.14 34.98
N LEU A 134 30.17 13.24 34.28
CA LEU A 134 30.76 12.41 33.23
C LEU A 134 31.02 13.23 31.96
N THR A 135 32.29 13.30 31.55
CA THR A 135 32.73 14.06 30.38
C THR A 135 32.35 13.37 29.07
N GLN A 136 32.36 14.13 27.97
CA GLN A 136 32.07 13.57 26.64
C GLN A 136 33.13 12.55 26.19
N GLU A 137 34.40 12.77 26.55
CA GLU A 137 35.51 11.86 26.23
C GLU A 137 35.32 10.51 26.93
N GLU A 138 34.99 10.50 28.22
CA GLU A 138 34.68 9.27 28.97
C GLU A 138 33.45 8.55 28.39
N ILE A 139 32.43 9.27 27.93
CA ILE A 139 31.28 8.67 27.25
C ILE A 139 31.69 7.99 25.94
N GLU A 140 32.65 8.55 25.22
CA GLU A 140 33.16 7.97 23.97
C GLU A 140 34.06 6.76 24.21
N GLU A 141 34.80 6.74 25.32
CA GLU A 141 35.55 5.58 25.79
C GLU A 141 34.62 4.44 26.19
N LEU A 142 33.57 4.71 26.99
CA LEU A 142 32.58 3.70 27.39
C LEU A 142 31.76 3.14 26.22
N LYS A 143 31.62 3.90 25.13
CA LYS A 143 31.02 3.38 23.90
C LYS A 143 31.93 2.41 23.14
N ARG A 144 33.24 2.49 23.40
CA ARG A 144 34.30 1.73 22.73
C ARG A 144 34.66 0.48 23.51
N GLU A 145 34.62 0.54 24.83
CA GLU A 145 34.76 -0.61 25.72
C GLU A 145 33.57 -1.56 25.53
N GLY A 146 33.83 -2.76 25.04
CA GLY A 146 32.81 -3.71 24.61
C GLY A 146 32.16 -4.52 25.75
N ASN A 147 30.98 -5.05 25.42
CA ASN A 147 29.92 -5.71 26.19
C ASN A 147 29.07 -4.78 27.06
N ASN A 148 27.79 -4.63 26.69
CA ASN A 148 26.77 -3.82 27.37
C ASN A 148 27.02 -2.30 27.44
N ALA A 149 27.96 -1.76 26.68
CA ALA A 149 28.30 -0.34 26.58
C ALA A 149 27.10 0.63 26.68
N GLY A 150 25.99 0.34 25.98
CA GLY A 150 24.80 1.19 26.04
C GLY A 150 24.13 1.24 27.43
N LYS A 151 24.02 0.09 28.11
CA LYS A 151 23.45 -0.01 29.47
C LYS A 151 24.41 0.56 30.50
N ASP A 152 25.71 0.30 30.35
CA ASP A 152 26.74 0.76 31.29
C ASP A 152 26.93 2.28 31.22
N VAL A 153 26.87 2.86 30.02
CA VAL A 153 26.83 4.32 29.84
C VAL A 153 25.62 4.91 30.56
N ILE A 154 24.44 4.30 30.44
CA ILE A 154 23.23 4.79 31.11
C ILE A 154 23.36 4.68 32.63
N ALA A 155 23.87 3.55 33.14
CA ALA A 155 24.09 3.34 34.57
C ALA A 155 25.09 4.37 35.13
N LYS A 156 26.23 4.56 34.47
CA LYS A 156 27.23 5.53 34.87
C LYS A 156 26.68 6.96 34.82
N LEU A 157 25.96 7.32 33.76
CA LEU A 157 25.30 8.63 33.62
C LEU A 157 24.26 8.91 34.71
N LEU A 158 23.57 7.88 35.22
CA LEU A 158 22.65 8.00 36.35
C LEU A 158 23.43 8.19 37.66
N LEU A 159 24.50 7.42 37.89
CA LEU A 159 25.34 7.52 39.08
C LEU A 159 26.08 8.87 39.18
N SER A 160 26.52 9.42 38.04
CA SER A 160 27.25 10.68 37.96
C SER A 160 26.37 11.93 37.88
N HIS A 161 25.05 11.77 38.04
CA HIS A 161 24.11 12.89 38.00
C HIS A 161 23.90 13.47 39.41
N THR A 162 24.42 14.68 39.67
CA THR A 162 24.51 15.28 41.02
C THR A 162 23.15 15.63 41.64
N ALA A 163 22.14 15.93 40.83
CA ALA A 163 20.80 16.30 41.27
C ALA A 163 19.73 15.30 40.79
N LEU A 164 20.05 14.00 40.80
CA LEU A 164 19.11 12.97 40.31
C LEU A 164 17.96 12.76 41.29
N ASP A 165 18.25 12.82 42.58
CA ASP A 165 17.35 12.69 43.73
C ASP A 165 16.36 13.86 43.88
N GLN A 166 16.65 14.99 43.23
CA GLN A 166 15.73 16.12 43.13
C GLN A 166 14.66 15.91 42.06
N LYS A 167 14.82 14.92 41.16
CA LYS A 167 13.84 14.66 40.10
C LYS A 167 12.65 13.87 40.65
N THR A 168 11.46 14.27 40.22
CA THR A 168 10.26 13.44 40.37
C THR A 168 10.42 12.10 39.65
N SER A 169 9.70 11.07 40.09
CA SER A 169 9.67 9.73 39.44
C SER A 169 9.44 9.82 37.93
N PHE A 170 8.49 10.66 37.49
CA PHE A 170 8.20 10.88 36.07
C PHE A 170 9.35 11.58 35.32
N SER A 171 10.02 12.55 35.96
CA SER A 171 11.17 13.24 35.38
C SER A 171 12.38 12.31 35.25
N LEU A 172 12.57 11.42 36.22
CA LEU A 172 13.58 10.36 36.18
C LEU A 172 13.28 9.36 35.06
N ALA A 173 12.05 8.87 34.94
CA ALA A 173 11.63 7.97 33.87
C ALA A 173 11.82 8.61 32.47
N LYS A 174 11.42 9.88 32.31
CA LYS A 174 11.66 10.65 31.07
C LYS A 174 13.15 10.76 30.74
N TYR A 175 14.00 11.00 31.75
CA TYR A 175 15.44 11.06 31.58
C TYR A 175 16.02 9.70 31.15
N LYS A 176 15.66 8.61 31.84
CA LYS A 176 16.06 7.24 31.48
C LYS A 176 15.66 6.87 30.07
N LEU A 177 14.42 7.18 29.65
CA LEU A 177 13.92 6.94 28.30
C LEU A 177 14.75 7.71 27.25
N LEU A 178 15.07 8.98 27.50
CA LEU A 178 15.91 9.78 26.61
C LEU A 178 17.31 9.18 26.44
N LYS A 179 17.94 8.74 27.54
CA LYS A 179 19.26 8.11 27.50
C LYS A 179 19.19 6.74 26.83
N THR A 180 18.14 5.96 27.10
CA THR A 180 17.86 4.68 26.44
C THR A 180 17.78 4.83 24.92
N LYS A 181 16.98 5.78 24.41
CA LYS A 181 16.89 6.07 22.96
C LYS A 181 18.21 6.49 22.33
N LYS A 182 19.11 7.09 23.12
CA LYS A 182 20.41 7.59 22.65
C LYS A 182 21.48 6.51 22.61
N TYR A 183 21.57 5.66 23.64
CA TYR A 183 22.70 4.76 23.85
C TYR A 183 22.38 3.28 23.63
N ILE A 184 21.11 2.85 23.76
CA ILE A 184 20.74 1.46 23.49
C ILE A 184 20.67 1.23 21.98
N ARG A 185 21.40 0.20 21.53
CA ARG A 185 21.46 -0.24 20.13
C ARG A 185 20.36 -1.25 19.81
N ARG A 186 19.10 -0.81 19.87
CA ARG A 186 17.93 -1.63 19.52
C ARG A 186 17.35 -1.22 18.17
N PHE A 187 16.58 -2.11 17.55
CA PHE A 187 15.70 -1.78 16.42
C PHE A 187 14.56 -2.79 16.35
N GLN A 188 13.44 -2.38 15.78
CA GLN A 188 12.32 -3.27 15.51
C GLN A 188 12.14 -3.44 14.01
N VAL A 189 11.92 -4.67 13.55
CA VAL A 189 11.60 -4.95 12.15
C VAL A 189 10.08 -4.97 11.99
N LEU A 190 9.56 -4.11 11.12
CA LEU A 190 8.15 -3.96 10.78
C LEU A 190 7.94 -4.35 9.31
N PRO A 191 6.77 -4.89 8.97
CA PRO A 191 6.45 -5.18 7.59
C PRO A 191 6.10 -3.88 6.84
N ILE A 192 6.17 -3.93 5.51
CA ILE A 192 5.75 -2.83 4.62
C ILE A 192 4.35 -3.15 4.08
N ASP A 193 3.34 -3.08 4.96
CA ASP A 193 1.94 -2.97 4.49
C ASP A 193 1.67 -1.58 3.92
N VAL A 194 0.52 -1.42 3.28
CA VAL A 194 0.12 -0.13 2.69
C VAL A 194 0.09 0.99 3.74
N ALA A 195 -0.38 0.68 4.96
CA ALA A 195 -0.50 1.67 6.04
C ALA A 195 0.87 2.15 6.56
N ASN A 196 1.78 1.22 6.89
CA ASN A 196 3.12 1.52 7.37
C ASN A 196 3.95 2.20 6.28
N PHE A 197 3.81 1.77 5.01
CA PHE A 197 4.43 2.43 3.88
C PHE A 197 3.94 3.87 3.75
N ALA A 198 2.62 4.10 3.75
CA ALA A 198 2.04 5.43 3.64
C ALA A 198 2.51 6.34 4.77
N GLN A 199 2.52 5.84 6.00
CA GLN A 199 3.02 6.59 7.15
C GLN A 199 4.50 6.94 6.98
N TRP A 200 5.35 6.01 6.55
CA TRP A 200 6.77 6.28 6.30
C TRP A 200 6.96 7.29 5.18
N GLN A 201 6.23 7.14 4.08
CA GLN A 201 6.30 8.04 2.92
C GLN A 201 5.88 9.46 3.30
N LEU A 202 4.85 9.57 4.15
CA LEU A 202 4.40 10.81 4.74
C LEU A 202 5.49 11.39 5.64
N GLU A 203 5.87 10.71 6.73
CA GLU A 203 6.70 11.21 7.83
C GLU A 203 8.18 11.42 7.48
N GLU A 204 8.79 10.52 6.72
CA GLU A 204 10.26 10.40 6.59
C GLU A 204 10.77 10.61 5.15
N ARG A 205 9.86 10.70 4.17
CA ARG A 205 10.20 10.87 2.75
C ARG A 205 9.51 12.08 2.14
N ASP A 206 8.62 11.84 1.18
CA ASP A 206 8.04 12.85 0.33
C ASP A 206 6.54 12.67 0.29
N ALA A 207 5.85 13.42 1.14
CA ALA A 207 4.40 13.40 1.25
C ALA A 207 3.70 13.89 -0.01
N SER A 208 4.34 14.76 -0.80
CA SER A 208 3.72 15.31 -2.00
C SER A 208 3.44 14.23 -3.05
N LYS A 209 4.30 13.20 -3.12
CA LYS A 209 4.12 12.03 -4.01
C LYS A 209 2.87 11.21 -3.73
N ILE A 210 2.35 11.30 -2.51
CA ILE A 210 1.13 10.61 -2.08
C ILE A 210 0.00 11.60 -1.80
N MET A 211 0.11 12.85 -2.29
CA MET A 211 -0.87 13.91 -2.09
C MET A 211 -1.24 14.14 -0.61
N ASP A 212 -0.27 14.01 0.29
CA ASP A 212 -0.45 14.07 1.75
C ASP A 212 -1.53 13.10 2.30
N MET A 213 -1.80 12.00 1.57
CA MET A 213 -2.82 11.04 1.96
C MET A 213 -2.44 10.29 3.24
N ARG A 214 -3.28 10.42 4.26
CA ARG A 214 -3.09 9.79 5.58
C ARG A 214 -3.75 8.41 5.65
N ALA A 215 -3.34 7.59 6.62
CA ALA A 215 -3.82 6.22 6.77
C ALA A 215 -5.36 6.13 6.89
N GLU A 216 -5.97 7.04 7.63
CA GLU A 216 -7.42 7.16 7.76
C GLU A 216 -8.11 7.49 6.43
N MET A 217 -7.48 8.29 5.55
CA MET A 217 -8.01 8.62 4.23
C MET A 217 -7.92 7.42 3.29
N ILE A 218 -6.79 6.70 3.29
CA ILE A 218 -6.65 5.43 2.56
C ILE A 218 -7.75 4.45 2.98
N GLY A 219 -7.97 4.35 4.29
CA GLY A 219 -9.04 3.54 4.89
C GLY A 219 -10.42 3.94 4.39
N LEU A 220 -10.77 5.22 4.51
CA LEU A 220 -12.09 5.75 4.14
C LEU A 220 -12.36 5.64 2.65
N VAL A 221 -11.40 5.97 1.79
CA VAL A 221 -11.55 5.92 0.33
C VAL A 221 -11.84 4.48 -0.12
N GLY A 222 -11.11 3.50 0.39
CA GLY A 222 -11.36 2.08 0.10
C GLY A 222 -12.71 1.58 0.62
N CYS A 223 -13.11 1.99 1.83
CA CYS A 223 -14.42 1.62 2.40
C CYS A 223 -15.60 2.24 1.64
N TRP A 224 -15.54 3.55 1.35
CA TRP A 224 -16.60 4.25 0.61
C TRP A 224 -16.66 3.87 -0.85
N GLY A 225 -15.51 3.53 -1.47
CA GLY A 225 -15.47 2.89 -2.78
C GLY A 225 -15.97 1.44 -2.78
N ASN A 226 -16.38 0.92 -1.62
CA ASN A 226 -16.75 -0.47 -1.37
C ASN A 226 -15.74 -1.44 -2.01
N VAL A 227 -14.44 -1.21 -1.84
CA VAL A 227 -13.41 -2.06 -2.44
C VAL A 227 -13.31 -3.36 -1.64
N HIS A 228 -13.51 -4.50 -2.31
CA HIS A 228 -13.55 -5.82 -1.70
C HIS A 228 -13.10 -6.91 -2.68
N TYR A 229 -12.87 -8.11 -2.17
CA TYR A 229 -12.66 -9.30 -2.99
C TYR A 229 -13.98 -9.74 -3.65
N GLY A 230 -13.97 -9.83 -4.98
CA GLY A 230 -15.10 -10.16 -5.85
C GLY A 230 -15.24 -11.64 -6.20
N GLY A 231 -14.38 -12.52 -5.70
CA GLY A 231 -14.39 -13.97 -5.96
C GLY A 231 -13.12 -14.47 -6.65
N ASP A 232 -13.05 -15.78 -6.91
CA ASP A 232 -11.88 -16.43 -7.53
C ASP A 232 -11.60 -15.91 -8.94
N ASP A 233 -10.38 -16.15 -9.41
CA ASP A 233 -9.94 -15.75 -10.74
C ASP A 233 -10.74 -16.43 -11.83
N VAL A 234 -11.28 -15.63 -12.76
CA VAL A 234 -11.99 -16.12 -13.94
C VAL A 234 -11.24 -15.65 -15.17
N LEU A 235 -10.52 -16.55 -15.83
CA LEU A 235 -9.77 -16.25 -17.05
C LEU A 235 -10.65 -16.50 -18.28
N LEU A 236 -10.49 -15.68 -19.31
CA LEU A 236 -11.09 -15.94 -20.60
C LEU A 236 -10.45 -17.18 -21.25
N GLU A 237 -11.27 -17.98 -21.92
CA GLU A 237 -10.76 -19.11 -22.69
C GLU A 237 -9.81 -18.62 -23.80
N ASP A 238 -8.74 -19.37 -24.03
CA ASP A 238 -7.82 -19.08 -25.13
C ASP A 238 -8.60 -19.25 -26.46
N PRO A 239 -8.66 -18.23 -27.33
CA PRO A 239 -9.43 -18.25 -28.58
C PRO A 239 -8.88 -19.22 -29.64
N LYS A 240 -8.24 -20.34 -29.26
CA LYS A 240 -7.63 -21.35 -30.15
C LYS A 240 -8.52 -21.79 -31.33
N ALA A 241 -9.82 -21.50 -31.31
CA ALA A 241 -10.74 -21.64 -32.43
C ALA A 241 -10.53 -20.56 -33.52
N ALA A 242 -10.33 -21.01 -34.76
CA ALA A 242 -10.38 -20.13 -35.93
C ALA A 242 -11.78 -19.51 -36.07
N VAL A 243 -11.87 -18.19 -36.16
CA VAL A 243 -13.10 -17.48 -36.57
C VAL A 243 -13.49 -17.96 -37.99
N ALA A 244 -14.73 -17.78 -38.43
CA ALA A 244 -15.20 -18.15 -39.78
C ALA A 244 -14.34 -17.61 -40.96
N GLN A 245 -13.43 -16.65 -40.67
CA GLN A 245 -12.48 -16.05 -41.60
C GLN A 245 -11.03 -16.57 -41.45
N GLY A 246 -10.77 -17.53 -40.54
CA GLY A 246 -9.45 -18.12 -40.31
C GLY A 246 -8.50 -17.25 -39.46
N GLU A 247 -8.97 -16.14 -38.90
CA GLU A 247 -8.16 -15.21 -38.10
C GLU A 247 -8.38 -15.41 -36.59
N GLU A 248 -7.31 -15.29 -35.80
CA GLU A 248 -7.39 -15.18 -34.34
C GLU A 248 -7.98 -13.79 -33.99
N ALA A 249 -9.10 -13.75 -33.28
CA ALA A 249 -9.72 -12.50 -32.82
C ALA A 249 -9.69 -12.40 -31.29
N CYS A 250 -9.81 -11.18 -30.76
CA CYS A 250 -9.98 -10.97 -29.32
C CYS A 250 -11.31 -11.58 -28.87
N VAL A 251 -11.30 -12.40 -27.82
CA VAL A 251 -12.52 -12.86 -27.17
C VAL A 251 -13.22 -11.65 -26.54
N PRO A 252 -14.51 -11.42 -26.81
CA PRO A 252 -15.24 -10.34 -26.15
C PRO A 252 -15.32 -10.61 -24.64
N VAL A 253 -15.43 -9.54 -23.87
CA VAL A 253 -15.67 -9.65 -22.42
C VAL A 253 -17.05 -10.25 -22.20
N ASP A 254 -17.13 -11.26 -21.33
CA ASP A 254 -18.40 -11.77 -20.85
C ASP A 254 -18.89 -10.93 -19.67
N GLU A 255 -19.92 -10.10 -19.92
CA GLU A 255 -20.50 -9.21 -18.92
C GLU A 255 -21.07 -9.97 -17.71
N GLY A 256 -21.48 -11.23 -17.86
CA GLY A 256 -22.02 -12.05 -16.78
C GLY A 256 -20.96 -12.57 -15.80
N LEU A 257 -19.69 -12.56 -16.22
CA LEU A 257 -18.56 -13.03 -15.42
C LEU A 257 -17.84 -11.89 -14.69
N LEU A 258 -18.13 -10.62 -15.04
CA LEU A 258 -17.51 -9.46 -14.43
C LEU A 258 -17.91 -9.31 -12.96
N ARG A 259 -16.93 -9.35 -12.05
CA ARG A 259 -17.15 -9.14 -10.62
C ARG A 259 -16.00 -8.39 -9.99
N GLY A 260 -16.29 -7.46 -9.09
CA GLY A 260 -15.25 -6.71 -8.40
C GLY A 260 -14.29 -6.02 -9.38
N ARG A 261 -14.83 -5.13 -10.23
CA ARG A 261 -14.05 -4.34 -11.18
C ARG A 261 -14.15 -2.87 -10.83
N TRP A 262 -13.02 -2.24 -10.50
CA TRP A 262 -12.98 -0.83 -10.10
C TRP A 262 -12.27 0.03 -11.15
N LEU A 263 -12.81 1.22 -11.33
CA LEU A 263 -12.20 2.27 -12.10
C LEU A 263 -11.37 3.15 -11.16
N VAL A 264 -10.13 3.43 -11.53
CA VAL A 264 -9.17 4.14 -10.69
C VAL A 264 -8.50 5.28 -11.44
N VAL A 265 -8.39 6.44 -10.81
CA VAL A 265 -7.50 7.52 -11.25
C VAL A 265 -6.53 7.81 -10.10
N ASP A 266 -5.24 7.61 -10.34
CA ASP A 266 -4.22 7.59 -9.28
C ASP A 266 -2.99 8.45 -9.65
N ASP A 267 -2.83 9.59 -8.98
CA ASP A 267 -1.63 10.42 -9.00
C ASP A 267 -0.76 10.24 -7.73
N THR A 268 -1.09 9.26 -6.87
CA THR A 268 -0.34 8.92 -5.64
C THR A 268 0.81 7.94 -5.90
N CYS A 269 1.31 7.92 -7.14
CA CYS A 269 2.42 7.07 -7.60
C CYS A 269 2.18 5.55 -7.41
N GLY A 270 0.93 5.10 -7.34
CA GLY A 270 0.56 3.70 -7.11
C GLY A 270 0.18 3.35 -5.67
N LEU A 271 0.18 4.30 -4.72
CA LEU A 271 -0.25 4.03 -3.35
C LEU A 271 -1.73 3.66 -3.28
N LEU A 272 -2.60 4.40 -3.99
CA LEU A 272 -4.03 4.10 -4.03
C LEU A 272 -4.29 2.74 -4.70
N VAL A 273 -3.58 2.44 -5.80
CA VAL A 273 -3.65 1.12 -6.45
C VAL A 273 -3.23 0.01 -5.47
N ALA A 274 -2.15 0.19 -4.71
CA ALA A 274 -1.73 -0.78 -3.69
C ALA A 274 -2.80 -0.97 -2.61
N ALA A 275 -3.38 0.11 -2.09
CA ALA A 275 -4.44 0.06 -1.08
C ALA A 275 -5.68 -0.72 -1.58
N MET A 276 -6.03 -0.55 -2.84
CA MET A 276 -7.14 -1.27 -3.46
C MET A 276 -6.81 -2.75 -3.66
N ALA A 277 -5.61 -3.03 -4.17
CA ALA A 277 -5.11 -4.39 -4.36
C ALA A 277 -5.02 -5.18 -3.05
N GLU A 278 -4.60 -4.54 -1.96
CA GLU A 278 -4.54 -5.15 -0.63
C GLU A 278 -5.93 -5.59 -0.16
N ARG A 279 -6.94 -4.73 -0.34
CA ARG A 279 -8.34 -5.03 0.01
C ARG A 279 -9.00 -6.08 -0.88
N MET A 280 -8.57 -6.16 -2.14
CA MET A 280 -9.00 -7.20 -3.07
C MET A 280 -8.25 -8.52 -2.86
N GLY A 281 -7.20 -8.57 -2.01
CA GLY A 281 -6.41 -9.78 -1.82
C GLY A 281 -5.47 -10.12 -2.99
N VAL A 282 -5.15 -9.16 -3.86
CA VAL A 282 -4.31 -9.35 -5.06
C VAL A 282 -2.97 -8.59 -5.01
N LEU A 283 -2.62 -8.00 -3.86
CA LEU A 283 -1.33 -7.32 -3.66
C LEU A 283 -0.20 -8.27 -3.25
N TYR A 284 -0.51 -9.34 -2.52
CA TYR A 284 0.49 -10.23 -1.94
C TYR A 284 0.34 -11.63 -2.51
N ASP A 285 1.45 -12.37 -2.63
CA ASP A 285 1.41 -13.80 -2.92
C ASP A 285 0.64 -14.56 -1.83
N ASN A 286 -0.21 -15.50 -2.24
CA ASN A 286 -0.92 -16.39 -1.32
C ASN A 286 0.05 -17.45 -0.78
N GLU A 287 0.23 -17.50 0.54
CA GLU A 287 1.10 -18.49 1.20
C GLU A 287 0.64 -19.94 0.94
N ASP A 288 -0.65 -20.16 0.71
CA ASP A 288 -1.24 -21.49 0.46
C ASP A 288 -0.89 -22.06 -0.93
N ALA A 289 -0.76 -21.20 -1.94
CA ALA A 289 -0.44 -21.62 -3.31
C ALA A 289 0.99 -22.19 -3.45
N GLU A 290 1.94 -21.72 -2.64
CA GLU A 290 3.30 -22.29 -2.57
C GLU A 290 3.31 -23.70 -1.95
N THR A 291 2.32 -24.03 -1.12
CA THR A 291 2.22 -25.33 -0.45
C THR A 291 1.56 -26.35 -1.37
N GLU A 292 0.53 -25.96 -2.10
CA GLU A 292 -0.11 -26.80 -3.12
C GLU A 292 0.80 -27.06 -4.33
N GLY A 293 1.50 -26.04 -4.84
CA GLY A 293 2.44 -26.19 -5.96
C GLY A 293 3.61 -27.13 -5.66
N LYS A 294 4.12 -27.13 -4.42
CA LYS A 294 5.15 -28.10 -3.98
C LYS A 294 4.61 -29.51 -3.83
N THR A 295 3.34 -29.67 -3.47
CA THR A 295 2.69 -30.98 -3.34
C THR A 295 2.41 -31.58 -4.72
N GLU A 296 2.04 -30.76 -5.72
CA GLU A 296 1.88 -31.20 -7.11
C GLU A 296 3.20 -31.51 -7.83
N GLU A 297 4.27 -30.74 -7.58
CA GLU A 297 5.61 -31.06 -8.10
C GLU A 297 6.19 -32.32 -7.45
N GLN A 298 6.03 -32.50 -6.14
CA GLN A 298 6.47 -33.73 -5.45
C GLN A 298 5.68 -34.97 -5.89
N ASN A 299 4.37 -34.85 -6.15
CA ASN A 299 3.58 -35.97 -6.66
C ASN A 299 3.98 -36.37 -8.10
N LYS A 300 4.38 -35.41 -8.95
CA LYS A 300 4.90 -35.70 -10.30
C LYS A 300 6.27 -36.35 -10.27
N ASP A 301 7.15 -35.92 -9.37
CA ASP A 301 8.49 -36.52 -9.23
C ASP A 301 8.43 -37.93 -8.60
N THR A 302 7.42 -38.21 -7.76
CA THR A 302 7.26 -39.54 -7.13
C THR A 302 6.67 -40.58 -8.10
N GLU A 303 5.83 -40.17 -9.05
CA GLU A 303 5.31 -41.06 -10.11
C GLU A 303 6.37 -41.37 -11.18
N GLU A 304 7.32 -40.47 -11.47
CA GLU A 304 8.41 -40.73 -12.42
C GLU A 304 9.59 -41.55 -11.84
N GLN A 305 9.72 -41.66 -10.51
CA GLN A 305 10.86 -42.35 -9.86
C GLN A 305 10.59 -43.80 -9.41
N THR A 306 9.36 -44.31 -9.50
CA THR A 306 9.05 -45.71 -9.11
C THR A 306 9.29 -46.75 -10.21
N ALA A 307 9.80 -46.34 -11.37
CA ALA A 307 10.07 -47.22 -12.52
C ALA A 307 11.56 -47.30 -12.89
N ALA A 308 12.47 -47.56 -11.93
CA ALA A 308 13.80 -48.06 -12.24
C ALA A 308 14.48 -48.72 -11.02
N THR A 309 14.74 -50.02 -11.10
CA THR A 309 15.63 -50.77 -10.20
C THR A 309 17.11 -50.45 -10.52
N PRO A 310 18.05 -50.58 -9.56
CA PRO A 310 19.39 -50.00 -9.66
C PRO A 310 20.45 -51.01 -10.13
N GLU A 311 21.42 -50.56 -10.91
CA GLU A 311 22.77 -51.15 -10.97
C GLU A 311 23.83 -50.05 -10.84
N GLU A 312 24.81 -50.35 -9.98
CA GLU A 312 25.96 -49.52 -9.61
C GLU A 312 26.99 -49.40 -10.74
N THR A 313 27.68 -48.26 -10.84
CA THR A 313 29.15 -48.22 -10.66
C THR A 313 29.72 -46.80 -10.66
N HIS A 314 30.63 -46.58 -9.72
CA HIS A 314 31.46 -45.40 -9.49
C HIS A 314 32.36 -45.01 -10.67
N ARG A 315 32.61 -43.70 -10.86
CA ARG A 315 33.93 -43.08 -10.59
C ARG A 315 33.96 -41.57 -10.88
N ALA A 316 34.67 -40.88 -9.99
CA ALA A 316 34.99 -39.46 -9.98
C ALA A 316 35.96 -39.08 -11.13
N ASN A 317 35.89 -37.83 -11.59
CA ASN A 317 37.02 -36.92 -11.38
C ASN A 317 36.69 -35.45 -11.66
N VAL A 318 37.32 -34.64 -10.80
CA VAL A 318 37.41 -33.20 -10.74
C VAL A 318 38.43 -32.72 -11.78
N ASN A 319 38.17 -31.60 -12.47
CA ASN A 319 39.10 -30.47 -12.45
C ASN A 319 38.62 -29.22 -13.19
N GLU A 320 38.83 -28.13 -12.47
CA GLU A 320 38.75 -26.72 -12.78
C GLU A 320 39.58 -26.31 -14.00
N THR A 321 39.17 -25.26 -14.71
CA THR A 321 40.12 -24.26 -15.18
C THR A 321 39.48 -22.87 -15.28
N GLN A 322 40.19 -21.91 -14.70
CA GLN A 322 39.90 -20.49 -14.53
C GLN A 322 40.26 -19.63 -15.79
N PRO A 323 39.98 -18.31 -15.80
CA PRO A 323 39.69 -17.52 -16.99
C PRO A 323 40.87 -16.70 -17.54
N GLY A 324 40.79 -16.27 -18.80
CA GLY A 324 41.67 -15.24 -19.41
C GLY A 324 40.83 -14.26 -20.22
N LYS A 325 40.64 -13.03 -19.71
CA LYS A 325 41.31 -11.76 -20.06
C LYS A 325 40.83 -11.10 -21.35
N ALA A 326 40.36 -9.86 -21.18
CA ALA A 326 39.88 -8.94 -22.20
C ALA A 326 41.01 -8.02 -22.71
N THR A 327 40.91 -7.63 -23.98
CA THR A 327 41.53 -6.42 -24.53
C THR A 327 40.56 -5.80 -25.52
N GLN A 328 40.34 -4.49 -25.40
CA GLN A 328 39.58 -3.65 -26.33
C GLN A 328 40.46 -3.27 -27.52
N GLU A 329 39.90 -3.21 -28.72
CA GLU A 329 40.09 -2.11 -29.68
C GLU A 329 39.03 -2.20 -30.78
N GLY A 330 38.51 -1.05 -31.20
CA GLY A 330 37.39 -0.92 -32.11
C GLY A 330 37.78 -0.97 -33.59
N GLY A 331 36.75 -0.95 -34.44
CA GLY A 331 36.87 -0.84 -35.89
C GLY A 331 36.06 -1.90 -36.61
N ASP A 332 35.08 -1.46 -37.39
CA ASP A 332 34.25 -2.28 -38.26
C ASP A 332 35.09 -3.23 -39.13
N ILE A 333 34.78 -4.53 -39.10
CA ILE A 333 35.30 -5.50 -40.06
C ILE A 333 34.16 -6.44 -40.48
N GLU A 334 33.80 -6.34 -41.76
CA GLU A 334 33.05 -7.34 -42.52
C GLU A 334 33.69 -8.72 -42.35
N MET A 335 32.90 -9.72 -41.98
CA MET A 335 33.38 -11.10 -41.93
C MET A 335 32.79 -11.92 -43.07
N THR A 336 33.70 -12.32 -43.95
CA THR A 336 33.57 -13.24 -45.08
C THR A 336 33.31 -14.67 -44.61
N ASP A 337 32.60 -15.42 -45.46
CA ASP A 337 32.23 -16.83 -45.27
C ASP A 337 33.46 -17.73 -45.09
N VAL A 338 33.52 -18.48 -43.98
CA VAL A 338 34.45 -19.60 -43.80
C VAL A 338 33.67 -20.91 -43.95
N GLN A 339 34.13 -21.71 -44.91
CA GLN A 339 33.59 -23.00 -45.30
C GLN A 339 33.77 -24.09 -44.23
N ASN A 340 32.82 -25.03 -44.28
CA ASN A 340 32.61 -26.19 -43.42
C ASN A 340 33.85 -27.04 -43.07
N ALA A 341 33.88 -27.52 -41.82
CA ALA A 341 34.61 -28.71 -41.37
C ALA A 341 33.64 -29.68 -40.66
N PRO A 342 33.92 -31.01 -40.65
CA PRO A 342 32.89 -32.04 -40.74
C PRO A 342 32.19 -32.42 -39.43
N THR A 343 30.93 -32.81 -39.61
CA THR A 343 29.89 -33.20 -38.66
C THR A 343 30.28 -34.42 -37.81
N LYS A 344 30.24 -34.31 -36.48
CA LYS A 344 30.12 -35.48 -35.57
C LYS A 344 28.66 -35.95 -35.53
N PRO A 345 28.39 -37.26 -35.46
CA PRO A 345 27.02 -37.79 -35.47
C PRO A 345 26.26 -37.31 -34.22
N GLN A 346 25.19 -36.55 -34.44
CA GLN A 346 24.25 -36.17 -33.39
C GLN A 346 23.45 -37.41 -32.98
N ALA A 347 23.55 -37.79 -31.71
CA ALA A 347 22.59 -38.69 -31.10
C ALA A 347 21.19 -38.09 -31.24
N GLU A 348 20.25 -38.88 -31.77
CA GLU A 348 18.84 -38.50 -31.94
C GLU A 348 18.24 -38.09 -30.59
N LYS A 349 18.14 -36.77 -30.37
CA LYS A 349 17.33 -36.24 -29.28
C LYS A 349 15.87 -36.52 -29.64
N LYS A 350 15.23 -37.42 -28.88
CA LYS A 350 13.78 -37.61 -28.91
C LYS A 350 13.09 -36.23 -28.93
N PRO A 351 12.09 -36.00 -29.81
CA PRO A 351 11.43 -34.71 -29.89
C PRO A 351 10.77 -34.43 -28.54
N LYS A 352 11.27 -33.42 -27.82
CA LYS A 352 10.55 -32.86 -26.67
C LYS A 352 9.18 -32.42 -27.21
N GLN A 353 8.10 -33.04 -26.74
CA GLN A 353 6.75 -32.59 -27.05
C GLN A 353 6.67 -31.11 -26.67
N GLN A 354 6.65 -30.23 -27.67
CA GLN A 354 6.53 -28.80 -27.45
C GLN A 354 5.10 -28.56 -26.98
N LYS A 355 4.92 -28.13 -25.73
CA LYS A 355 3.61 -27.67 -25.25
C LYS A 355 3.07 -26.64 -26.27
N PRO A 356 1.81 -26.76 -26.72
CA PRO A 356 1.24 -25.84 -27.69
C PRO A 356 1.31 -24.42 -27.12
N ARG A 357 1.80 -23.48 -27.92
CA ARG A 357 1.90 -22.07 -27.50
C ARG A 357 0.49 -21.47 -27.41
N PRO A 358 0.22 -20.61 -26.41
CA PRO A 358 -1.03 -19.84 -26.36
C PRO A 358 -1.19 -18.96 -27.62
N SER A 359 -2.43 -18.64 -27.98
CA SER A 359 -2.69 -17.67 -29.05
C SER A 359 -2.06 -16.31 -28.72
N ASP A 360 -1.66 -15.56 -29.75
CA ASP A 360 -1.27 -14.15 -29.56
C ASP A 360 -2.44 -13.27 -29.10
N PHE A 361 -3.68 -13.77 -29.21
CA PHE A 361 -4.90 -13.10 -28.78
C PHE A 361 -5.43 -13.61 -27.43
N ALA A 362 -4.71 -14.51 -26.76
CA ALA A 362 -5.01 -14.89 -25.39
C ALA A 362 -4.84 -13.67 -24.47
N ILE A 363 -5.90 -13.36 -23.70
CA ILE A 363 -5.92 -12.23 -22.77
C ILE A 363 -5.53 -12.74 -21.37
N PRO A 364 -4.46 -12.19 -20.75
CA PRO A 364 -3.97 -12.69 -19.47
C PRO A 364 -4.75 -12.14 -18.27
N TYR A 365 -5.77 -11.31 -18.48
CA TYR A 365 -6.48 -10.64 -17.40
C TYR A 365 -7.64 -11.48 -16.86
N SER A 366 -7.77 -11.49 -15.53
CA SER A 366 -8.96 -12.02 -14.86
C SER A 366 -10.17 -11.14 -15.15
N GLN A 367 -11.36 -11.74 -15.15
CA GLN A 367 -12.65 -11.05 -15.18
C GLN A 367 -13.10 -10.63 -13.77
N THR A 368 -12.38 -11.07 -12.74
CA THR A 368 -12.63 -10.76 -11.33
C THR A 368 -11.48 -9.97 -10.70
N ASN A 369 -11.78 -9.18 -9.66
CA ASN A 369 -10.81 -8.40 -8.87
C ASN A 369 -9.93 -7.48 -9.73
N THR A 370 -10.50 -6.78 -10.70
CA THR A 370 -9.72 -5.95 -11.63
C THR A 370 -9.68 -4.49 -11.21
N ILE A 371 -8.50 -3.88 -11.38
CA ILE A 371 -8.24 -2.47 -11.19
C ILE A 371 -7.91 -1.88 -12.56
N THR A 372 -8.78 -1.00 -13.07
CA THR A 372 -8.54 -0.28 -14.33
C THR A 372 -8.08 1.14 -14.03
N VAL A 373 -6.80 1.42 -14.22
CA VAL A 373 -6.19 2.74 -13.96
C VAL A 373 -6.24 3.61 -15.21
N ILE A 374 -6.90 4.75 -15.11
CA ILE A 374 -6.86 5.81 -16.13
C ILE A 374 -5.76 6.81 -15.78
N HIS A 375 -4.92 7.16 -16.75
CA HIS A 375 -3.82 8.12 -16.56
C HIS A 375 -3.63 9.08 -17.74
N GLY A 376 -3.00 10.23 -17.49
CA GLY A 376 -2.74 11.25 -18.52
C GLY A 376 -1.41 11.09 -19.28
N ALA A 377 -0.41 10.45 -18.67
CA ALA A 377 0.89 10.25 -19.29
C ALA A 377 0.91 9.05 -20.26
N SER A 378 1.98 8.88 -21.04
CA SER A 378 2.15 7.72 -21.95
C SER A 378 2.23 6.38 -21.22
N GLN A 379 2.70 6.39 -19.97
CA GLN A 379 2.72 5.28 -19.03
C GLN A 379 2.24 5.78 -17.67
N PRO A 380 1.52 4.96 -16.88
CA PRO A 380 1.10 5.36 -15.54
C PRO A 380 2.32 5.37 -14.61
N ASN A 381 2.37 6.34 -13.69
CA ASN A 381 3.38 6.35 -12.64
C ASN A 381 2.89 5.47 -11.47
N LEU A 382 3.30 4.20 -11.46
CA LEU A 382 3.03 3.25 -10.37
C LEU A 382 4.31 2.82 -9.66
N SER A 383 5.29 3.72 -9.58
CA SER A 383 6.65 3.43 -9.09
C SER A 383 6.70 2.94 -7.63
N LEU A 384 5.69 3.25 -6.81
CA LEU A 384 5.62 2.78 -5.43
C LEU A 384 5.25 1.29 -5.34
N LEU A 385 4.68 0.69 -6.38
CA LEU A 385 4.38 -0.75 -6.40
C LEU A 385 5.63 -1.64 -6.28
N ASN A 386 6.81 -1.08 -6.59
CA ASN A 386 8.10 -1.74 -6.39
C ASN A 386 8.35 -2.15 -4.93
N TYR A 387 7.78 -1.44 -3.95
CA TYR A 387 7.89 -1.78 -2.53
C TYR A 387 7.10 -3.04 -2.16
N TRP A 388 6.14 -3.44 -3.00
CA TRP A 388 5.37 -4.68 -2.89
C TRP A 388 5.79 -5.73 -3.94
N GLY A 389 6.91 -5.52 -4.64
CA GLY A 389 7.47 -6.51 -5.57
C GLY A 389 6.87 -6.47 -6.98
N PHE A 390 6.07 -5.45 -7.31
CA PHE A 390 5.50 -5.28 -8.65
C PHE A 390 6.15 -4.11 -9.40
N ASP A 391 6.96 -4.44 -10.42
CA ASP A 391 7.52 -3.47 -11.36
C ASP A 391 6.71 -3.47 -12.66
N ILE A 392 6.00 -2.37 -12.92
CA ILE A 392 5.21 -2.21 -14.14
C ILE A 392 6.04 -2.22 -15.43
N THR A 393 7.33 -1.92 -15.36
CA THR A 393 8.24 -1.97 -16.52
C THR A 393 8.70 -3.38 -16.82
N SER A 394 8.67 -4.27 -15.82
CA SER A 394 9.08 -5.68 -15.89
C SER A 394 8.04 -6.61 -15.25
N PRO A 395 6.76 -6.58 -15.68
CA PRO A 395 5.65 -7.13 -14.91
C PRO A 395 5.61 -8.67 -14.84
N ASN A 396 6.50 -9.36 -15.56
CA ASN A 396 6.61 -10.83 -15.57
C ASN A 396 7.73 -11.34 -14.64
N HIS A 397 8.55 -10.45 -14.08
CA HIS A 397 9.77 -10.84 -13.37
C HIS A 397 10.01 -9.94 -12.14
N PRO A 398 9.81 -10.45 -10.91
CA PRO A 398 9.20 -11.74 -10.58
C PRO A 398 7.70 -11.81 -10.96
N PRO A 399 7.10 -13.00 -11.07
CA PRO A 399 5.65 -13.11 -11.19
C PRO A 399 4.98 -12.51 -9.96
N HIS A 400 3.85 -11.83 -10.16
CA HIS A 400 3.14 -11.13 -9.11
C HIS A 400 1.63 -11.19 -9.39
N PRO A 401 0.76 -11.37 -8.37
CA PRO A 401 -0.68 -11.52 -8.56
C PRO A 401 -1.31 -10.37 -9.35
N LEU A 402 -0.96 -9.12 -9.02
CA LEU A 402 -1.37 -7.92 -9.79
C LEU A 402 -1.23 -7.99 -11.32
N HIS A 403 -0.34 -8.82 -11.86
CA HIS A 403 -0.13 -8.94 -13.31
C HIS A 403 -1.44 -9.16 -14.08
N ASN A 404 -2.32 -10.02 -13.55
CA ASN A 404 -3.57 -10.40 -14.19
C ASN A 404 -4.76 -9.51 -13.78
N HIS A 405 -4.56 -8.58 -12.84
CA HIS A 405 -5.63 -7.76 -12.27
C HIS A 405 -5.51 -6.27 -12.60
N LEU A 406 -4.32 -5.81 -13.01
CA LEU A 406 -4.05 -4.40 -13.25
C LEU A 406 -4.12 -4.06 -14.75
N LEU A 407 -5.17 -3.34 -15.14
CA LEU A 407 -5.38 -2.84 -16.49
C LEU A 407 -5.05 -1.34 -16.51
N THR A 408 -4.30 -0.88 -17.51
CA THR A 408 -3.88 0.53 -17.61
C THR A 408 -4.31 1.12 -18.94
N LEU A 409 -4.81 2.35 -18.90
CA LEU A 409 -5.45 3.02 -20.02
C LEU A 409 -5.19 4.53 -19.96
N THR A 410 -4.86 5.14 -21.10
CA THR A 410 -4.73 6.59 -21.18
C THR A 410 -6.10 7.28 -21.36
N TRP A 411 -6.21 8.55 -20.97
CA TRP A 411 -7.38 9.37 -21.33
C TRP A 411 -7.62 9.43 -22.85
N LEU A 412 -6.56 9.43 -23.66
CA LEU A 412 -6.66 9.38 -25.13
C LEU A 412 -7.36 8.09 -25.59
N GLN A 413 -6.91 6.95 -25.09
CA GLN A 413 -7.50 5.64 -25.37
C GLN A 413 -8.94 5.53 -24.88
N LEU A 414 -9.29 6.14 -23.75
CA LEU A 414 -10.67 6.15 -23.28
C LEU A 414 -11.58 6.94 -24.23
N LEU A 415 -11.19 8.18 -24.52
CA LEU A 415 -12.06 9.17 -25.15
C LEU A 415 -12.08 9.04 -26.67
N LYS A 416 -10.90 8.87 -27.28
CA LYS A 416 -10.68 8.87 -28.74
C LYS A 416 -9.70 7.77 -29.15
N PRO A 417 -10.05 6.49 -28.95
CA PRO A 417 -9.17 5.36 -29.21
C PRO A 417 -8.72 5.26 -30.67
N GLU A 418 -9.52 5.75 -31.61
CA GLU A 418 -9.18 5.82 -33.04
C GLU A 418 -7.92 6.65 -33.32
N LEU A 419 -7.60 7.62 -32.47
CA LEU A 419 -6.41 8.45 -32.57
C LEU A 419 -5.15 7.79 -31.99
N ASP A 420 -5.30 6.71 -31.21
CA ASP A 420 -4.17 5.92 -30.72
C ASP A 420 -3.82 4.82 -31.74
N ALA A 421 -2.67 4.98 -32.40
CA ALA A 421 -2.16 4.00 -33.37
C ALA A 421 -2.00 2.60 -32.76
N SER A 422 -1.76 2.48 -31.45
CA SER A 422 -1.61 1.18 -30.79
C SER A 422 -2.93 0.43 -30.61
N TYR A 423 -4.05 1.13 -30.70
CA TYR A 423 -5.40 0.57 -30.74
C TYR A 423 -5.94 0.45 -32.18
N SER A 424 -5.76 1.48 -33.01
CA SER A 424 -6.43 1.58 -34.32
C SER A 424 -5.74 0.83 -35.46
N THR A 425 -4.44 0.50 -35.34
CA THR A 425 -3.68 -0.14 -36.42
C THR A 425 -3.58 -1.66 -36.21
N PRO A 426 -4.26 -2.49 -37.03
CA PRO A 426 -4.17 -3.95 -36.92
C PRO A 426 -2.74 -4.45 -37.14
N PRO A 427 -2.29 -5.49 -36.40
CA PRO A 427 -0.97 -6.06 -36.58
C PRO A 427 -0.89 -6.84 -37.90
N LEU A 428 0.33 -7.00 -38.42
CA LEU A 428 0.57 -7.82 -39.61
C LEU A 428 0.07 -9.26 -39.40
N THR A 429 -0.47 -9.86 -40.46
CA THR A 429 -0.82 -11.28 -40.54
C THR A 429 0.23 -12.00 -41.39
N ALA A 430 0.63 -13.21 -40.99
CA ALA A 430 1.60 -14.02 -41.71
C ALA A 430 1.27 -15.51 -41.54
N SER A 431 1.44 -16.31 -42.60
CA SER A 431 1.23 -17.75 -42.52
C SER A 431 2.28 -18.43 -41.62
N PRO A 432 1.97 -19.58 -40.99
CA PRO A 432 2.92 -20.30 -40.15
C PRO A 432 4.24 -20.63 -40.87
N GLU A 433 4.16 -20.97 -42.16
CA GLU A 433 5.32 -21.22 -43.02
C GLU A 433 6.19 -19.97 -43.22
N THR A 434 5.55 -18.83 -43.43
CA THR A 434 6.24 -17.53 -43.56
C THR A 434 6.89 -17.13 -42.24
N LEU A 435 6.25 -17.38 -41.10
CA LEU A 435 6.83 -17.11 -39.78
C LEU A 435 8.03 -18.02 -39.49
N ALA A 436 7.96 -19.28 -39.93
CA ALA A 436 9.04 -20.24 -39.76
C ALA A 436 10.31 -19.84 -40.54
N SER A 437 10.16 -19.17 -41.69
CA SER A 437 11.30 -18.66 -42.47
C SER A 437 11.95 -17.39 -41.90
N TRP A 438 11.26 -16.66 -41.01
CA TRP A 438 11.80 -15.42 -40.44
C TRP A 438 12.89 -15.66 -39.39
N LYS A 439 13.86 -14.74 -39.32
CA LYS A 439 14.83 -14.67 -38.23
C LYS A 439 14.14 -14.62 -36.85
N PRO A 440 14.70 -15.25 -35.80
CA PRO A 440 14.08 -15.31 -34.47
C PRO A 440 13.68 -13.95 -33.89
N SER A 441 14.49 -12.90 -34.08
CA SER A 441 14.19 -11.54 -33.61
C SER A 441 12.94 -10.94 -34.28
N ARG A 442 12.81 -11.10 -35.60
CA ARG A 442 11.65 -10.66 -36.37
C ARG A 442 10.39 -11.42 -35.96
N ARG A 443 10.50 -12.73 -35.75
CA ARG A 443 9.42 -13.59 -35.25
C ARG A 443 8.97 -13.20 -33.84
N GLY A 444 9.92 -12.94 -32.93
CA GLY A 444 9.61 -12.46 -31.58
C GLY A 444 8.90 -11.10 -31.58
N ASN A 445 9.36 -10.16 -32.41
CA ASN A 445 8.74 -8.85 -32.59
C ASN A 445 7.32 -8.95 -33.15
N PHE A 446 7.07 -9.86 -34.10
CA PHE A 446 5.75 -10.11 -34.67
C PHE A 446 4.73 -10.51 -33.59
N HIS A 447 5.05 -11.55 -32.82
CA HIS A 447 4.17 -12.03 -31.76
C HIS A 447 3.99 -10.99 -30.64
N ARG A 448 5.04 -10.25 -30.28
CA ARG A 448 4.95 -9.16 -29.29
C ARG A 448 3.99 -8.06 -29.72
N LYS A 449 4.01 -7.67 -31.01
CA LYS A 449 3.09 -6.66 -31.55
C LYS A 449 1.64 -7.14 -31.51
N ARG A 450 1.37 -8.39 -31.89
CA ARG A 450 0.03 -8.99 -31.84
C ARG A 450 -0.53 -9.07 -30.42
N ARG A 451 0.25 -9.60 -29.47
CA ARG A 451 -0.14 -9.61 -28.04
C ARG A 451 -0.36 -8.23 -27.46
N ARG A 452 0.47 -7.24 -27.82
CA ARG A 452 0.28 -5.85 -27.39
C ARG A 452 -1.03 -5.30 -27.93
N TYR A 453 -1.30 -5.48 -29.22
CA TYR A 453 -2.54 -5.04 -29.86
C TYR A 453 -3.77 -5.69 -29.21
N ALA A 454 -3.77 -7.01 -29.04
CA ALA A 454 -4.87 -7.73 -28.40
C ALA A 454 -5.15 -7.23 -26.98
N ARG A 455 -4.11 -7.06 -26.15
CA ARG A 455 -4.26 -6.53 -24.78
C ARG A 455 -4.80 -5.10 -24.76
N ILE A 456 -4.26 -4.19 -25.58
CA ILE A 456 -4.72 -2.79 -25.62
C ILE A 456 -6.17 -2.73 -26.05
N ARG A 457 -6.53 -3.45 -27.11
CA ARG A 457 -7.90 -3.50 -27.62
C ARG A 457 -8.86 -4.04 -26.56
N HIS A 458 -8.52 -5.15 -25.91
CA HIS A 458 -9.30 -5.69 -24.81
C HIS A 458 -9.49 -4.67 -23.68
N ILE A 459 -8.42 -3.99 -23.21
CA ILE A 459 -8.53 -2.99 -22.15
C ILE A 459 -9.46 -1.84 -22.56
N VAL A 460 -9.30 -1.31 -23.76
CA VAL A 460 -10.11 -0.18 -24.26
C VAL A 460 -11.57 -0.57 -24.41
N ASP A 461 -11.85 -1.68 -25.11
CA ASP A 461 -13.20 -2.14 -25.40
C ASP A 461 -13.94 -2.53 -24.11
N SER A 462 -13.26 -3.28 -23.23
CA SER A 462 -13.77 -3.64 -21.90
C SER A 462 -14.06 -2.41 -21.04
N THR A 463 -13.22 -1.38 -21.08
CA THR A 463 -13.43 -0.17 -20.29
C THR A 463 -14.59 0.66 -20.82
N ARG A 464 -14.73 0.78 -22.15
CA ARG A 464 -15.82 1.53 -22.79
C ARG A 464 -17.17 0.82 -22.70
N ALA A 465 -17.18 -0.51 -22.55
CA ALA A 465 -18.39 -1.28 -22.23
C ALA A 465 -18.97 -0.92 -20.85
N GLY A 466 -18.13 -0.44 -19.92
CA GLY A 466 -18.56 0.06 -18.62
C GLY A 466 -18.83 -1.06 -17.60
N ASN A 467 -19.94 -0.94 -16.87
CA ASN A 467 -20.35 -1.85 -15.79
C ASN A 467 -19.34 -1.95 -14.62
N PHE A 468 -18.65 -0.85 -14.30
CA PHE A 468 -17.72 -0.81 -13.17
C PHE A 468 -18.47 -0.83 -11.83
N SER A 469 -17.96 -1.64 -10.88
CA SER A 469 -18.51 -1.79 -9.54
C SER A 469 -18.30 -0.55 -8.65
N GLY A 470 -17.35 0.32 -9.00
CA GLY A 470 -17.09 1.56 -8.26
C GLY A 470 -16.00 2.42 -8.92
N LEU A 471 -15.97 3.70 -8.53
CA LEU A 471 -14.91 4.65 -8.87
C LEU A 471 -14.14 5.04 -7.62
N VAL A 472 -12.82 4.93 -7.68
CA VAL A 472 -11.92 5.42 -6.64
C VAL A 472 -10.91 6.36 -7.27
N CYS A 473 -10.77 7.57 -6.74
CA CYS A 473 -9.94 8.61 -7.36
C CYS A 473 -9.09 9.34 -6.33
N ALA A 474 -7.80 9.49 -6.62
CA ALA A 474 -6.90 10.41 -5.95
C ALA A 474 -6.04 11.07 -7.04
N SER A 475 -6.48 12.22 -7.52
CA SER A 475 -5.83 12.90 -8.64
C SER A 475 -5.76 14.40 -8.40
N THR A 476 -4.74 15.01 -9.00
CA THR A 476 -4.55 16.46 -9.09
C THR A 476 -5.39 17.09 -10.20
N MET A 477 -5.98 16.29 -11.10
CA MET A 477 -6.89 16.76 -12.13
C MET A 477 -8.23 17.23 -11.53
N ASP A 478 -8.90 18.14 -12.24
CA ASP A 478 -10.25 18.59 -11.87
C ASP A 478 -11.23 17.40 -11.78
N PRO A 479 -11.84 17.14 -10.61
CA PRO A 479 -12.71 15.98 -10.47
C PRO A 479 -14.02 16.10 -11.25
N ILE A 480 -14.46 17.32 -11.60
CA ILE A 480 -15.65 17.50 -12.47
C ILE A 480 -15.35 16.92 -13.85
N SER A 481 -14.19 17.24 -14.43
CA SER A 481 -13.72 16.72 -15.71
C SER A 481 -13.52 15.20 -15.69
N ILE A 482 -13.00 14.65 -14.58
CA ILE A 482 -12.91 13.18 -14.40
C ILE A 482 -14.31 12.56 -14.43
N LEU A 483 -15.22 13.05 -13.59
CA LEU A 483 -16.57 12.49 -13.42
C LEU A 483 -17.39 12.53 -14.70
N ARG A 484 -17.21 13.55 -15.53
CA ARG A 484 -17.87 13.66 -16.85
C ARG A 484 -17.66 12.41 -17.70
N HIS A 485 -16.47 11.81 -17.63
CA HIS A 485 -16.09 10.68 -18.46
C HIS A 485 -16.17 9.34 -17.74
N THR A 486 -16.14 9.33 -16.40
CA THR A 486 -16.16 8.09 -15.61
C THR A 486 -17.54 7.70 -15.13
N LEU A 487 -18.43 8.65 -14.80
CA LEU A 487 -19.81 8.35 -14.34
C LEU A 487 -20.62 7.48 -15.31
N PRO A 488 -20.53 7.66 -16.65
CA PRO A 488 -21.25 6.82 -17.59
C PRO A 488 -20.75 5.37 -17.63
N LEU A 489 -19.54 5.11 -17.13
CA LEU A 489 -18.93 3.77 -17.12
C LEU A 489 -19.35 2.96 -15.88
N LEU A 490 -19.90 3.62 -14.87
CA LEU A 490 -20.25 2.98 -13.60
C LEU A 490 -21.60 2.27 -13.67
N ALA A 491 -21.68 1.10 -13.04
CA ALA A 491 -22.94 0.39 -12.85
C ALA A 491 -23.92 1.22 -11.99
N GLY A 492 -25.22 0.98 -12.16
CA GLY A 492 -26.23 1.58 -11.27
C GLY A 492 -26.01 1.12 -9.83
N GLY A 493 -25.97 2.05 -8.88
CA GLY A 493 -25.67 1.77 -7.48
C GLY A 493 -24.18 1.62 -7.17
N ALA A 494 -23.27 1.83 -8.14
CA ALA A 494 -21.83 1.82 -7.87
C ALA A 494 -21.43 3.03 -7.00
N PRO A 495 -20.63 2.83 -5.94
CA PRO A 495 -20.08 3.94 -5.17
C PRO A 495 -19.03 4.74 -5.94
N VAL A 496 -18.93 6.02 -5.58
CA VAL A 496 -17.91 6.96 -6.01
C VAL A 496 -17.21 7.51 -4.79
N ALA A 497 -15.89 7.32 -4.71
CA ALA A 497 -15.04 7.88 -3.67
C ALA A 497 -13.88 8.67 -4.29
N ILE A 498 -13.79 9.96 -3.98
CA ILE A 498 -12.73 10.85 -4.50
C ILE A 498 -12.01 11.52 -3.34
N TYR A 499 -10.72 11.25 -3.22
CA TYR A 499 -9.81 11.91 -2.30
C TYR A 499 -9.28 13.22 -2.90
N SER A 500 -9.16 14.24 -2.04
CA SER A 500 -8.41 15.46 -2.32
C SER A 500 -7.75 15.96 -1.03
N PRO A 501 -6.51 16.50 -1.08
CA PRO A 501 -5.90 17.17 0.07
C PRO A 501 -6.69 18.43 0.49
N SER A 502 -7.43 19.05 -0.43
CA SER A 502 -8.19 20.29 -0.23
C SER A 502 -9.70 20.07 -0.43
N VAL A 503 -10.51 20.85 0.29
CA VAL A 503 -11.98 20.68 0.28
C VAL A 503 -12.64 21.38 -0.91
N GLU A 504 -12.02 22.43 -1.43
CA GLU A 504 -12.56 23.34 -2.43
C GLU A 504 -12.90 22.62 -3.74
N ALA A 505 -12.00 21.75 -4.22
CA ALA A 505 -12.22 20.94 -5.41
C ALA A 505 -13.43 20.00 -5.24
N LEU A 506 -13.59 19.42 -4.05
CA LEU A 506 -14.71 18.52 -3.75
C LEU A 506 -16.02 19.29 -3.54
N ALA A 507 -15.95 20.50 -2.98
CA ALA A 507 -17.11 21.38 -2.81
C ALA A 507 -17.69 21.81 -4.17
N ALA A 508 -16.84 22.12 -5.15
CA ALA A 508 -17.26 22.43 -6.52
C ALA A 508 -18.00 21.25 -7.17
N VAL A 509 -17.49 20.03 -6.99
CA VAL A 509 -18.15 18.80 -7.47
C VAL A 509 -19.46 18.57 -6.73
N ALA A 510 -19.49 18.75 -5.41
CA ALA A 510 -20.71 18.58 -4.62
C ALA A 510 -21.82 19.56 -5.03
N ASP A 511 -21.47 20.80 -5.37
CA ASP A 511 -22.43 21.77 -5.87
C ASP A 511 -23.06 21.35 -7.20
N CYS A 512 -22.32 20.63 -8.08
CA CYS A 512 -22.87 20.09 -9.33
C CYS A 512 -24.09 19.18 -9.08
N PHE A 513 -24.21 18.58 -7.90
CA PHE A 513 -25.31 17.68 -7.52
C PHE A 513 -26.20 18.27 -6.41
N SER A 514 -26.14 19.59 -6.19
CA SER A 514 -26.92 20.27 -5.17
C SER A 514 -28.43 20.19 -5.44
N VAL A 515 -29.24 20.33 -4.38
CA VAL A 515 -30.71 20.34 -4.50
C VAL A 515 -31.20 21.45 -5.44
N PRO A 516 -30.67 22.69 -5.39
CA PRO A 516 -31.05 23.74 -6.34
C PRO A 516 -30.77 23.37 -7.80
N ARG A 517 -29.58 22.82 -8.12
CA ARG A 517 -29.25 22.39 -9.49
C ARG A 517 -30.15 21.25 -9.95
N ARG A 518 -30.39 20.24 -9.10
CA ARG A 518 -31.35 19.15 -9.40
C ARG A 518 -32.76 19.68 -9.67
N THR A 519 -33.24 20.62 -8.87
CA THR A 519 -34.57 21.21 -9.05
C THR A 519 -34.65 22.00 -10.36
N ALA A 520 -33.63 22.81 -10.66
CA ALA A 520 -33.57 23.57 -11.91
C ALA A 520 -33.50 22.66 -13.15
N TRP A 521 -32.78 21.54 -13.06
CA TRP A 521 -32.68 20.52 -14.10
C TRP A 521 -34.04 19.87 -14.38
N VAL A 522 -34.72 19.39 -13.33
CA VAL A 522 -36.03 18.71 -13.45
C VAL A 522 -37.13 19.66 -13.93
N SER A 523 -37.01 20.97 -13.64
CA SER A 523 -37.97 21.98 -14.08
C SER A 523 -37.90 22.29 -15.59
N GLY A 524 -37.02 21.63 -16.36
CA GLY A 524 -36.92 21.80 -17.81
C GLY A 524 -36.20 23.07 -18.25
N ASN A 525 -35.42 23.71 -17.38
CA ASN A 525 -34.70 24.95 -17.69
C ASN A 525 -33.38 24.71 -18.47
N VAL A 526 -33.33 23.65 -19.29
CA VAL A 526 -32.14 23.23 -20.05
C VAL A 526 -32.60 22.81 -21.46
N PRO A 527 -32.59 23.72 -22.45
CA PRO A 527 -33.06 23.42 -23.81
C PRO A 527 -32.22 22.34 -24.52
N GLU A 528 -30.92 22.28 -24.21
CA GLU A 528 -29.94 21.38 -24.85
C GLU A 528 -30.20 19.88 -24.60
N ILE A 529 -31.02 19.55 -23.60
CA ILE A 529 -31.33 18.16 -23.22
C ILE A 529 -32.72 17.71 -23.67
N GLU A 530 -33.50 18.61 -24.28
CA GLU A 530 -34.84 18.27 -24.76
C GLU A 530 -34.75 17.25 -25.90
N GLY A 531 -35.48 16.13 -25.75
CA GLY A 531 -35.54 15.08 -26.76
C GLY A 531 -34.38 14.07 -26.74
N LEU A 532 -33.38 14.25 -25.87
CA LEU A 532 -32.31 13.26 -25.70
C LEU A 532 -32.83 12.00 -25.00
N SER A 533 -32.34 10.84 -25.44
CA SER A 533 -32.55 9.56 -24.77
C SER A 533 -31.84 9.51 -23.41
N THR A 534 -32.21 8.54 -22.57
CA THR A 534 -31.57 8.34 -21.25
C THR A 534 -30.07 8.10 -21.39
N GLU A 535 -29.64 7.29 -22.35
CA GLU A 535 -28.21 7.02 -22.60
C GLU A 535 -27.44 8.27 -23.07
N GLU A 536 -28.06 9.10 -23.92
CA GLU A 536 -27.47 10.37 -24.36
C GLU A 536 -27.37 11.37 -23.21
N LEU A 537 -28.36 11.40 -22.30
CA LEU A 537 -28.33 12.23 -21.09
C LEU A 537 -27.26 11.78 -20.08
N GLU A 538 -26.97 10.49 -20.01
CA GLU A 538 -25.88 9.98 -19.17
C GLU A 538 -24.51 10.40 -19.70
N ARG A 539 -24.34 10.45 -21.02
CA ARG A 539 -23.09 10.85 -21.69
C ARG A 539 -23.01 12.33 -22.06
N TRP A 540 -24.01 13.12 -21.65
CA TRP A 540 -24.09 14.53 -22.01
C TRP A 540 -22.88 15.31 -21.47
N PRO A 541 -22.19 16.12 -22.30
CA PRO A 541 -20.89 16.71 -21.95
C PRO A 541 -20.97 17.82 -20.90
N GLY A 542 -22.14 18.29 -20.51
CA GLY A 542 -22.26 19.43 -19.61
C GLY A 542 -22.24 20.78 -20.33
N ASN A 543 -22.66 21.81 -19.62
CA ASN A 543 -22.50 23.22 -19.99
C ASN A 543 -22.06 24.04 -18.76
N GLU A 544 -21.93 25.36 -18.90
CA GLU A 544 -21.49 26.24 -17.81
C GLU A 544 -22.41 26.17 -16.58
N ARG A 545 -23.73 26.07 -16.80
CA ARG A 545 -24.73 25.99 -15.73
C ARG A 545 -24.88 24.58 -15.15
N PHE A 546 -24.58 23.55 -15.91
CA PHE A 546 -24.63 22.16 -15.47
C PHE A 546 -23.39 21.44 -15.99
N PRO A 547 -22.25 21.55 -15.29
CA PRO A 547 -21.00 20.92 -15.71
C PRO A 547 -21.09 19.39 -15.80
N LEU A 548 -22.01 18.82 -15.02
CA LEU A 548 -22.39 17.42 -14.95
C LEU A 548 -23.92 17.32 -14.90
N ASN A 549 -24.47 16.19 -15.34
CA ASN A 549 -25.88 15.88 -15.15
C ASN A 549 -26.14 15.64 -13.64
N PRO A 550 -26.92 16.51 -12.97
CA PRO A 550 -27.09 16.51 -11.52
C PRO A 550 -27.92 15.32 -11.01
N THR A 551 -28.49 14.50 -11.89
CA THR A 551 -29.29 13.32 -11.56
C THR A 551 -28.48 12.02 -11.48
N LEU A 552 -27.22 12.03 -11.91
CA LEU A 552 -26.39 10.81 -12.00
C LEU A 552 -25.81 10.35 -10.66
N LEU A 553 -25.79 11.20 -9.64
CA LEU A 553 -25.30 10.87 -8.30
C LEU A 553 -26.36 11.13 -7.22
N HIS A 554 -26.38 10.23 -6.24
CA HIS A 554 -27.21 10.33 -5.05
C HIS A 554 -26.35 10.25 -3.78
N GLY A 555 -26.86 10.82 -2.68
CA GLY A 555 -26.17 10.77 -1.38
C GLY A 555 -24.82 11.50 -1.34
N VAL A 556 -24.66 12.54 -2.17
CA VAL A 556 -23.41 13.31 -2.26
C VAL A 556 -23.06 13.91 -0.90
N SER A 557 -21.89 13.56 -0.38
CA SER A 557 -21.35 14.09 0.88
C SER A 557 -19.84 14.25 0.83
N ILE A 558 -19.32 15.25 1.54
CA ILE A 558 -17.89 15.45 1.75
C ILE A 558 -17.59 15.12 3.20
N GLN A 559 -16.62 14.24 3.41
CA GLN A 559 -16.25 13.75 4.73
C GLN A 559 -14.76 13.96 4.96
N THR A 560 -14.39 14.00 6.23
CA THR A 560 -13.02 14.19 6.66
C THR A 560 -12.84 13.44 7.98
N SER A 561 -11.63 12.95 8.24
CA SER A 561 -11.29 12.24 9.47
C SER A 561 -9.93 12.69 9.95
N ARG A 562 -9.76 12.74 11.28
CA ARG A 562 -8.54 13.19 11.94
C ARG A 562 -8.17 12.16 12.99
N ALA A 563 -7.00 11.55 12.85
CA ALA A 563 -6.43 10.73 13.90
C ALA A 563 -5.62 11.62 14.85
N ARG A 564 -5.90 11.56 16.16
CA ARG A 564 -5.08 12.18 17.20
C ARG A 564 -4.37 11.07 17.97
N ARG A 565 -3.05 11.11 18.01
CA ARG A 565 -2.22 10.15 18.75
C ARG A 565 -2.20 10.51 20.23
N TRP A 566 -2.21 9.47 21.06
CA TRP A 566 -2.19 9.59 22.51
C TRP A 566 -0.95 8.95 23.09
N GLN A 567 -0.34 9.62 24.07
CA GLN A 567 0.53 8.95 25.02
C GLN A 567 -0.37 8.27 26.04
N VAL A 568 -0.19 6.96 26.22
CA VAL A 568 -0.94 6.16 27.18
C VAL A 568 0.07 5.52 28.12
N LEU A 569 0.23 6.13 29.29
CA LEU A 569 1.13 5.68 30.36
C LEU A 569 0.43 5.92 31.70
N PRO A 570 0.67 5.09 32.73
CA PRO A 570 0.15 5.30 34.07
C PRO A 570 0.46 6.73 34.57
N GLY A 571 -0.57 7.43 35.06
CA GLY A 571 -0.48 8.81 35.56
C GLY A 571 -0.07 9.89 34.55
N ARG A 572 0.15 9.55 33.28
CA ARG A 572 0.72 10.44 32.24
C ARG A 572 0.01 10.32 30.89
N THR A 573 -1.27 9.98 30.91
CA THR A 573 -2.07 9.83 29.69
C THR A 573 -2.54 11.18 29.19
N HIS A 574 -2.12 11.56 27.99
CA HIS A 574 -2.50 12.81 27.33
C HIS A 574 -2.32 12.70 25.81
N PRO A 575 -3.05 13.49 25.00
CA PRO A 575 -2.79 13.54 23.56
C PRO A 575 -1.38 14.06 23.29
N LEU A 576 -0.78 13.68 22.16
CA LEU A 576 0.47 14.31 21.73
C LEU A 576 0.25 15.82 21.53
N MET A 577 1.20 16.61 22.02
CA MET A 577 1.10 18.08 22.00
C MET A 577 1.36 18.65 20.62
N THR A 578 2.16 17.95 19.81
CA THR A 578 2.48 18.31 18.44
C THR A 578 2.36 17.08 17.56
N GLU A 579 1.81 17.30 16.37
CA GLU A 579 1.71 16.29 15.32
C GLU A 579 2.14 16.91 14.00
N ARG A 580 2.29 16.06 12.99
CA ARG A 580 2.62 16.50 11.64
C ARG A 580 1.49 17.38 11.09
N GLY A 581 1.81 18.62 10.76
CA GLY A 581 0.94 19.50 9.97
C GLY A 581 0.79 19.03 8.51
N GLY A 582 0.27 19.90 7.66
CA GLY A 582 -0.04 19.59 6.26
C GLY A 582 -1.52 19.26 6.06
N ALA A 583 -1.87 18.81 4.86
CA ALA A 583 -3.26 18.46 4.57
C ALA A 583 -3.69 17.24 5.40
N ASP A 584 -4.91 17.30 5.91
CA ASP A 584 -5.52 16.16 6.57
C ASP A 584 -6.34 15.30 5.59
N GLY A 585 -6.71 15.89 4.45
CA GLY A 585 -7.45 15.22 3.40
C GLY A 585 -8.97 15.24 3.58
N TYR A 586 -9.67 15.17 2.46
CA TYR A 586 -11.12 15.10 2.37
C TYR A 586 -11.51 14.01 1.38
N VAL A 587 -12.68 13.42 1.59
CA VAL A 587 -13.24 12.39 0.72
C VAL A 587 -14.64 12.79 0.30
N PHE A 588 -14.85 12.94 -1.00
CA PHE A 588 -16.17 13.04 -1.60
C PHE A 588 -16.73 11.64 -1.80
N THR A 589 -17.98 11.44 -1.42
CA THR A 589 -18.68 10.16 -1.49
C THR A 589 -20.05 10.33 -2.12
N ALA A 590 -20.43 9.38 -2.97
CA ALA A 590 -21.75 9.35 -3.60
C ALA A 590 -22.05 7.96 -4.17
N TRP A 591 -23.28 7.75 -4.60
CA TRP A 591 -23.73 6.53 -5.27
C TRP A 591 -24.25 6.86 -6.67
N ARG A 592 -23.83 6.09 -7.67
CA ARG A 592 -24.32 6.20 -9.05
C ARG A 592 -25.82 5.91 -9.10
N ALA A 593 -26.62 6.87 -9.55
CA ALA A 593 -28.07 6.76 -9.63
C ALA A 593 -28.53 6.73 -11.09
N LYS A 594 -29.31 5.72 -11.48
CA LYS A 594 -29.96 5.71 -12.80
C LYS A 594 -31.22 6.59 -12.75
N PRO A 595 -31.38 7.58 -13.65
CA PRO A 595 -32.61 8.36 -13.75
C PRO A 595 -33.82 7.44 -13.95
N ALA A 596 -34.93 7.72 -13.27
CA ALA A 596 -36.13 6.92 -13.42
C ALA A 596 -36.79 7.18 -14.78
N GLU A 597 -37.22 6.12 -15.46
CA GLU A 597 -37.97 6.21 -16.70
C GLU A 597 -39.46 6.48 -16.42
N GLY A 598 -40.02 7.51 -17.05
CA GLY A 598 -41.44 7.84 -16.94
C GLY A 598 -41.84 8.71 -15.73
N LYS A 599 -43.15 8.82 -15.47
CA LYS A 599 -43.68 9.67 -14.38
C LYS A 599 -43.41 9.01 -13.03
N ILE A 600 -42.51 9.60 -12.24
CA ILE A 600 -42.25 9.22 -10.86
C ILE A 600 -43.47 9.58 -9.98
N ALA A 601 -44.39 8.63 -9.79
CA ALA A 601 -45.48 8.79 -8.85
C ALA A 601 -45.05 8.30 -7.46
N ALA A 602 -44.71 9.23 -6.56
CA ALA A 602 -44.49 8.90 -5.16
C ALA A 602 -45.82 8.46 -4.51
N LYS A 603 -46.09 7.15 -4.46
CA LYS A 603 -47.18 6.59 -3.64
C LYS A 603 -46.78 6.61 -2.16
N GLY A 604 -46.70 7.80 -1.58
CA GLY A 604 -46.64 7.96 -0.13
C GLY A 604 -47.96 7.51 0.49
N LYS A 605 -47.94 6.46 1.34
CA LYS A 605 -49.07 6.12 2.20
C LYS A 605 -49.20 7.15 3.32
N PHE A 606 -49.51 8.40 2.99
CA PHE A 606 -49.90 9.39 3.99
C PHE A 606 -51.34 9.08 4.41
N LYS A 607 -51.51 8.28 5.48
CA LYS A 607 -52.77 8.28 6.23
C LYS A 607 -52.91 9.67 6.85
N ARG A 608 -53.69 10.55 6.22
CA ARG A 608 -54.18 11.77 6.87
C ARG A 608 -54.89 11.34 8.15
N ARG A 609 -54.30 11.64 9.31
CA ARG A 609 -54.98 11.50 10.61
C ARG A 609 -56.09 12.55 10.58
N LYS A 610 -57.33 12.09 10.43
CA LYS A 610 -58.52 12.94 10.51
C LYS A 610 -58.59 13.43 11.96
N VAL A 611 -58.32 14.72 12.18
CA VAL A 611 -58.63 15.37 13.46
C VAL A 611 -60.14 15.58 13.44
N GLU A 612 -60.87 14.79 14.22
CA GLU A 612 -62.27 15.06 14.51
C GLU A 612 -62.33 16.30 15.41
N SER A 613 -62.85 17.39 14.85
CA SER A 613 -63.30 18.53 15.61
C SER A 613 -64.65 18.19 16.23
N GLU A 614 -64.66 17.69 17.47
CA GLU A 614 -65.86 17.69 18.30
C GLU A 614 -66.21 19.14 18.64
N ALA A 615 -67.20 19.67 17.93
CA ALA A 615 -67.87 20.92 18.28
C ALA A 615 -68.73 20.67 19.54
N ALA A 616 -68.15 20.90 20.72
CA ALA A 616 -68.92 21.01 21.96
C ALA A 616 -69.80 22.28 21.88
N THR A 617 -71.11 22.07 21.78
CA THR A 617 -72.11 23.15 21.85
C THR A 617 -72.32 23.49 23.33
N PRO A 618 -72.22 24.75 23.77
CA PRO A 618 -72.41 25.10 25.18
C PRO A 618 -73.90 25.08 25.53
N ALA A 619 -74.25 24.45 26.65
CA ALA A 619 -75.58 24.51 27.23
C ALA A 619 -75.79 25.88 27.92
N SER A 620 -76.92 26.54 27.64
CA SER A 620 -77.40 27.68 28.42
C SER A 620 -78.86 27.45 28.81
N ALA A 621 -79.08 27.43 30.13
CA ALA A 621 -80.33 27.54 30.90
C ALA A 621 -81.50 26.62 30.52
#